data_AF-A0A0L6JPD5-F1
#
_entry.id   AF-A0A0L6JPD5-F1
#
_cell.length_a   1.000
_cell.length_b   1.000
_cell.length_c   1.000
_cell.angle_alpha   90.00
_cell.angle_beta   90.00
_cell.angle_gamma   90.00
#
_symmetry.space_group_name_H-M   'P 1'
#
loop_
_entity.id
_entity.type
_entity.pdbx_description
1 polymer ?
#
loop_
_entity_poly.entity_id
_entity_poly.type
_entity_poly.pdbx_seq_one_letter_code
_entity_poly.pdbx_strand_id
1 'polypeptide(L)'
;MRVETVITPNNKTRYILLNNNSDPVEPVLKYLKYKDNTGAARNTLRAYCYHLKLFFEYLDQEQLDYRDIGLDEMAAFMRWLQNPYENKKVSPITPVTSSRTARSINIKIYFQN
;
A
#
# COMPACT_ATOMS: atom_id res chain seq x y z
N MET A 1 -9.07 -2.39 6.13
CA MET A 1 -8.15 -1.34 6.63
C MET A 1 -8.51 0.02 6.00
N ARG A 2 -8.10 1.15 6.59
CA ARG A 2 -8.38 2.49 6.02
C ARG A 2 -7.21 3.46 6.14
N VAL A 3 -7.04 4.33 5.14
CA VAL A 3 -6.10 5.46 5.21
C VAL A 3 -6.82 6.66 5.80
N GLU A 4 -6.26 7.24 6.87
CA GLU A 4 -6.69 8.51 7.42
C GLU A 4 -5.73 9.63 7.08
N THR A 5 -6.28 10.83 6.90
CA THR A 5 -5.52 12.06 6.73
C THR A 5 -5.51 12.81 8.05
N VAL A 6 -4.32 13.16 8.55
CA VAL A 6 -4.16 13.91 9.80
C VAL A 6 -3.43 15.22 9.53
N ILE A 7 -3.76 16.25 10.30
CA ILE A 7 -3.09 17.55 10.28
C ILE A 7 -2.25 17.65 11.55
N THR A 8 -0.95 17.82 11.42
CA THR A 8 -0.06 18.01 12.57
C THR A 8 -0.19 19.42 13.15
N PRO A 9 0.28 19.67 14.39
CA PRO A 9 0.28 21.02 14.97
C PRO A 9 0.98 22.08 14.10
N ASN A 10 1.95 21.67 13.27
CA ASN A 10 2.66 22.56 12.35
C ASN A 10 1.94 22.71 10.99
N ASN A 11 0.63 22.48 10.96
CA ASN A 11 -0.25 22.52 9.79
C ASN A 11 0.21 21.64 8.61
N LYS A 12 0.88 20.51 8.90
CA LYS A 12 1.32 19.58 7.86
C LYS A 12 0.32 18.44 7.71
N THR A 13 -0.15 18.21 6.48
CA THR A 13 -0.94 17.03 6.13
C THR A 13 -0.09 15.75 6.13
N ARG A 14 -0.56 14.71 6.80
CA ARG A 14 0.07 13.38 6.90
C ARG A 14 -0.97 12.27 6.72
N TYR A 15 -0.49 11.05 6.54
CA TYR A 15 -1.33 9.87 6.29
C TYR A 15 -0.99 8.77 7.29
N ILE A 16 -2.01 8.11 7.82
CA ILE A 16 -1.89 6.97 8.73
C ILE A 16 -2.72 5.83 8.15
N LEU A 17 -2.20 4.61 8.20
CA LEU A 17 -2.97 3.40 7.90
C LEU A 17 -3.51 2.82 9.22
N LEU A 18 -4.83 2.65 9.30
CA LEU A 18 -5.50 1.99 10.41
C LEU A 18 -5.97 0.60 10.01
N ASN A 19 -5.81 -0.36 10.93
CA ASN A 19 -6.33 -1.71 10.81
C ASN A 19 -7.87 -1.74 11.01
N ASN A 20 -8.46 -2.93 11.00
CA ASN A 20 -9.92 -3.09 11.15
C ASN A 20 -10.42 -2.75 12.58
N ASN A 21 -9.53 -2.73 13.57
CA ASN A 21 -9.82 -2.32 14.95
C ASN A 21 -9.63 -0.80 15.17
N SER A 22 -9.32 -0.04 14.11
CA SER A 22 -8.98 1.39 14.16
C SER A 22 -7.65 1.72 14.85
N ASP A 23 -6.78 0.74 15.05
CA ASP A 23 -5.42 0.96 15.55
C ASP A 23 -4.45 1.22 14.38
N PRO A 24 -3.40 2.04 14.57
CA PRO A 24 -2.35 2.21 13.57
C PRO A 24 -1.66 0.88 13.21
N VAL A 25 -1.45 0.68 11.91
CA VAL A 25 -0.55 -0.37 11.43
C VAL A 25 0.88 0.11 11.68
N GLU A 26 1.42 -0.23 12.85
CA GLU A 26 2.72 0.21 13.36
C GLU A 26 3.89 0.17 12.36
N PRO A 27 4.14 -0.92 11.60
CA PRO A 27 5.24 -0.93 10.62
C PRO A 27 5.04 0.12 9.51
N VAL A 28 3.80 0.37 9.08
CA VAL A 28 3.47 1.40 8.08
C VAL A 28 3.67 2.79 8.66
N LEU A 29 3.21 3.03 9.89
CA LEU A 29 3.42 4.31 10.58
C LEU A 29 4.91 4.64 10.72
N LYS A 30 5.72 3.68 11.18
CA LYS A 30 7.18 3.83 11.31
C LYS A 30 7.84 4.14 9.98
N TYR A 31 7.48 3.40 8.93
CA TYR A 31 8.03 3.62 7.58
C TYR A 31 7.65 5.01 7.03
N LEU A 32 6.39 5.43 7.15
CA LEU A 32 5.96 6.74 6.68
C LEU A 32 6.61 7.88 7.47
N LYS A 33 6.79 7.72 8.78
CA LYS A 33 7.54 8.68 9.61
C LYS A 33 8.99 8.80 9.17
N TYR A 34 9.66 7.68 8.90
CA TYR A 34 11.00 7.68 8.33
C TYR A 34 11.04 8.43 6.99
N LYS A 35 10.13 8.10 6.06
CA LYS A 35 10.08 8.76 4.75
C LYS A 35 9.82 10.26 4.84
N ASP A 36 8.93 10.68 5.73
CA ASP A 36 8.66 12.09 5.98
C ASP A 36 9.89 12.82 6.50
N ASN A 37 10.62 12.21 7.45
CA ASN A 37 11.86 12.77 7.99
C ASN A 37 12.98 12.85 6.95
N THR A 38 12.99 11.96 5.95
CA THR A 38 13.93 12.02 4.81
C THR A 38 13.50 13.00 3.70
N GLY A 39 12.43 13.77 3.90
CA GLY A 39 12.00 14.81 2.96
C GLY A 39 11.11 14.33 1.82
N ALA A 40 10.48 13.16 1.93
CA ALA A 40 9.53 12.69 0.91
C ALA A 40 8.35 13.67 0.76
N ALA A 41 7.98 13.97 -0.48
CA ALA A 41 6.86 14.87 -0.77
C ALA A 41 5.52 14.29 -0.25
N ARG A 42 4.57 15.17 0.08
CA ARG A 42 3.24 14.79 0.59
C ARG A 42 2.54 13.75 -0.30
N ASN A 43 2.53 13.95 -1.61
CA ASN A 43 1.89 13.01 -2.54
C ASN A 43 2.60 11.65 -2.59
N THR A 44 3.93 11.63 -2.41
CA THR A 44 4.71 10.39 -2.27
C THR A 44 4.35 9.64 -1.00
N LEU A 45 4.23 10.33 0.14
CA LEU A 45 3.77 9.74 1.40
C LEU A 45 2.34 9.20 1.28
N ARG A 46 1.46 9.92 0.58
CA ARG A 46 0.10 9.45 0.27
C ARG A 46 0.16 8.14 -0.51
N ALA A 47 0.89 8.12 -1.63
CA ALA A 47 1.00 6.94 -2.48
C ALA A 47 1.57 5.74 -1.71
N TYR A 48 2.63 5.95 -0.92
CA TYR A 48 3.17 4.89 -0.06
C TYR A 48 2.15 4.35 0.93
N CYS A 49 1.35 5.19 1.59
CA CYS A 49 0.32 4.74 2.51
C CYS A 49 -0.73 3.86 1.82
N TYR A 50 -1.20 4.25 0.63
CA TYR A 50 -2.16 3.45 -0.14
C TYR A 50 -1.57 2.15 -0.70
N HIS A 51 -0.31 2.16 -1.14
CA HIS A 51 0.35 0.93 -1.58
C HIS A 51 0.55 -0.06 -0.42
N LEU A 52 0.96 0.46 0.75
CA LEU A 52 1.09 -0.35 1.95
C LEU A 52 -0.26 -0.84 2.46
N LYS A 53 -1.34 -0.05 2.33
CA LYS A 53 -2.70 -0.54 2.59
C LYS A 53 -3.00 -1.80 1.79
N LEU A 54 -2.77 -1.78 0.47
CA LEU A 54 -3.03 -2.94 -0.38
C LEU A 54 -2.22 -4.17 0.06
N PHE A 55 -0.95 -3.97 0.38
CA PHE A 55 -0.09 -5.06 0.86
C PHE A 55 -0.59 -5.64 2.19
N PHE A 56 -0.89 -4.80 3.18
CA PHE A 56 -1.38 -5.27 4.48
C PHE A 56 -2.81 -5.85 4.42
N GLU A 57 -3.65 -5.40 3.48
CA GLU A 57 -4.95 -6.04 3.22
C GLU A 57 -4.79 -7.45 2.64
N TYR A 58 -3.85 -7.63 1.70
CA TYR A 58 -3.50 -8.95 1.18
C TYR A 58 -3.00 -9.86 2.31
N LEU A 59 -2.07 -9.39 3.14
CA LEU A 59 -1.54 -10.18 4.27
C LEU A 59 -2.64 -10.59 5.26
N ASP A 60 -3.56 -9.68 5.58
CA ASP A 60 -4.71 -9.95 6.46
C ASP A 60 -5.66 -11.00 5.86
N GLN A 61 -5.90 -10.96 4.55
CA GLN A 61 -6.74 -11.94 3.86
C GLN A 61 -6.12 -13.34 3.84
N GLU A 62 -4.82 -13.42 3.54
CA GLU A 62 -4.09 -14.69 3.45
C GLU A 62 -3.55 -15.18 4.82
N GLN A 63 -3.79 -14.42 5.90
CA GLN A 63 -3.31 -14.72 7.25
C GLN A 63 -1.77 -14.85 7.34
N LEU A 64 -1.06 -13.97 6.64
CA LEU A 64 0.39 -13.95 6.54
C LEU A 64 1.03 -12.88 7.46
N ASP A 65 2.21 -13.18 7.99
CA ASP A 65 3.03 -12.21 8.71
C ASP A 65 3.97 -11.49 7.74
N TYR A 66 3.96 -10.15 7.74
CA TYR A 66 4.83 -9.34 6.88
C TYR A 66 6.33 -9.58 7.08
N ARG A 67 6.73 -10.16 8.23
CA ARG A 67 8.11 -10.50 8.57
C ARG A 67 8.59 -11.79 7.92
N ASP A 68 7.65 -12.65 7.50
CA ASP A 68 7.90 -14.00 7.00
C ASP A 68 7.48 -14.11 5.53
N ILE A 69 7.72 -13.04 4.74
CA ILE A 69 7.34 -12.96 3.33
C ILE A 69 8.53 -13.27 2.42
N GLY A 70 8.39 -14.31 1.60
CA GLY A 70 9.35 -14.73 0.59
C GLY A 70 8.94 -14.35 -0.84
N LEU A 71 9.60 -14.98 -1.81
CA LEU A 71 9.36 -14.73 -3.23
C LEU A 71 7.98 -15.22 -3.67
N ASP A 72 7.52 -16.35 -3.13
CA ASP A 72 6.26 -16.97 -3.53
C ASP A 72 5.05 -16.15 -3.05
N GLU A 73 5.09 -15.66 -1.81
CA GLU A 73 4.08 -14.75 -1.26
C GLU A 73 4.08 -13.41 -2.00
N MET A 74 5.25 -12.89 -2.39
CA MET A 74 5.32 -11.69 -3.23
C MET A 74 4.73 -11.93 -4.63
N ALA A 75 5.00 -13.07 -5.25
CA ALA A 75 4.39 -13.42 -6.53
C ALA A 75 2.86 -13.59 -6.40
N ALA A 76 2.38 -14.16 -5.30
CA ALA A 76 0.97 -14.26 -4.98
C ALA A 76 0.33 -12.88 -4.76
N PHE A 77 0.99 -11.97 -4.04
CA PHE A 77 0.57 -10.57 -3.90
C PHE A 77 0.44 -9.87 -5.26
N MET A 78 1.38 -10.08 -6.18
CA MET A 78 1.31 -9.51 -7.52
C MET A 78 0.11 -10.03 -8.32
N ARG A 79 -0.25 -11.31 -8.17
CA ARG A 79 -1.48 -11.88 -8.75
C ARG A 79 -2.72 -11.29 -8.08
N TRP A 80 -2.72 -11.19 -6.76
CA TRP A 80 -3.80 -10.59 -5.98
C TRP A 80 -4.06 -9.14 -6.37
N LEU A 81 -3.03 -8.35 -6.69
CA LEU A 81 -3.18 -6.97 -7.17
C LEU A 81 -3.95 -6.83 -8.50
N GLN A 82 -4.08 -7.91 -9.28
CA GLN A 82 -4.90 -7.96 -10.49
C GLN A 82 -6.39 -8.12 -10.15
N ASN A 83 -6.71 -8.84 -9.08
CA ASN A 83 -8.06 -8.94 -8.54
C ASN A 83 -8.08 -9.00 -7.01
N PRO A 84 -8.05 -7.84 -6.33
CA PRO A 84 -7.93 -7.78 -4.87
C PRO A 84 -9.20 -8.20 -4.10
N TYR A 85 -10.25 -8.69 -4.80
CA TYR A 85 -11.55 -9.02 -4.23
C TYR A 85 -12.20 -10.33 -4.77
N GLU A 86 -11.48 -11.16 -5.53
CA GLU A 86 -11.93 -12.54 -5.83
C GLU A 86 -11.81 -13.37 -4.53
N ASN A 87 -12.82 -13.70 -3.70
CA ASN A 87 -14.26 -13.88 -3.89
C ASN A 87 -15.07 -13.72 -2.57
N LYS A 88 -16.31 -13.20 -2.66
CA LYS A 88 -17.56 -13.88 -2.20
C LYS A 88 -18.79 -13.16 -2.80
N LYS A 89 -19.31 -13.71 -3.90
CA LYS A 89 -20.53 -13.30 -4.65
C LYS A 89 -20.43 -11.94 -5.34
N VAL A 90 -20.10 -11.97 -6.64
CA VAL A 90 -20.63 -11.15 -7.75
C VAL A 90 -19.49 -11.05 -8.79
N SER A 91 -19.67 -11.71 -9.92
CA SER A 91 -18.86 -11.47 -11.11
C SER A 91 -19.37 -10.18 -11.79
N PRO A 92 -18.54 -9.14 -11.99
CA PRO A 92 -18.89 -8.08 -12.91
C PRO A 92 -18.64 -8.57 -14.34
N ILE A 93 -19.73 -8.74 -15.09
CA ILE A 93 -19.70 -8.93 -16.55
C ILE A 93 -19.46 -7.55 -17.17
N THR A 94 -18.24 -7.02 -17.06
CA THR A 94 -17.76 -5.92 -17.90
C THR A 94 -16.23 -5.95 -17.96
N PRO A 95 -15.62 -5.84 -19.15
CA PRO A 95 -14.17 -5.69 -19.25
C PRO A 95 -13.81 -4.31 -18.68
N VAL A 96 -13.33 -4.28 -17.44
CA VAL A 96 -12.67 -3.09 -16.90
C VAL A 96 -11.33 -2.99 -17.60
N THR A 97 -11.24 -2.08 -18.56
CA THR A 97 -9.98 -1.70 -19.18
C THR A 97 -8.99 -1.34 -18.08
N SER A 98 -7.82 -1.97 -18.13
CA SER A 98 -6.73 -1.79 -17.19
C SER A 98 -6.27 -0.32 -17.17
N SER A 99 -6.84 0.48 -16.27
CA SER A 99 -6.41 1.84 -15.99
C SER A 99 -5.18 1.85 -15.06
N ARG A 100 -4.11 1.17 -15.49
CA ARG A 100 -2.78 1.29 -14.87
C ARG A 100 -1.77 1.45 -15.99
N THR A 101 -1.62 2.67 -16.47
CA THR A 101 -0.58 3.06 -17.41
C THR A 101 0.80 2.76 -16.82
N ALA A 102 1.71 2.26 -17.64
CA ALA A 102 3.06 1.76 -17.33
C ALA A 102 4.04 2.75 -16.63
N ARG A 103 3.55 3.90 -16.12
CA ARG A 103 4.38 4.99 -15.59
C ARG A 103 4.76 4.82 -14.11
N SER A 104 4.11 3.90 -13.38
CA SER A 104 4.38 3.66 -11.95
C SER A 104 5.35 2.50 -11.68
N ILE A 105 5.97 1.91 -12.71
CA ILE A 105 6.90 0.77 -12.58
C ILE A 105 8.38 1.24 -12.57
N ASN A 106 8.71 2.42 -13.12
CA ASN A 106 10.11 2.85 -13.36
C ASN A 106 10.72 3.81 -12.31
N ILE A 107 10.58 3.53 -11.01
CA ILE A 107 11.45 4.15 -9.98
C ILE A 107 12.17 3.02 -9.25
N LYS A 108 13.31 2.53 -9.81
CA LYS A 108 14.52 2.05 -9.08
C LYS A 108 15.56 1.26 -9.90
N ILE A 109 15.76 1.56 -11.19
CA ILE A 109 17.01 1.23 -11.92
C ILE A 109 17.16 2.44 -12.85
N TYR A 110 18.03 3.43 -12.66
CA TYR A 110 19.50 3.40 -12.68
C TYR A 110 20.04 4.60 -11.87
N PHE A 111 20.86 4.35 -10.86
CA PHE A 111 21.91 5.26 -10.41
C PHE A 111 23.09 4.39 -10.03
N GLN A 112 23.84 3.93 -11.04
CA GLN A 112 25.27 3.64 -10.97
C GLN A 112 25.82 3.68 -12.40
N ASN A 113 26.46 4.79 -12.73
CA ASN A 113 27.79 4.89 -13.31
C ASN A 113 28.24 6.34 -13.16
#